data_AF-A0A2T7PCT0-F1
#
_entry.id   AF-A0A2T7PCT0-F1
#
_cell.length_a   1.000
_cell.length_b   1.000
_cell.length_c   1.000
_cell.angle_alpha   90.00
_cell.angle_beta   90.00
_cell.angle_gamma   90.00
#
_symmetry.space_group_name_H-M   'P 1'
#
loop_
_entity.id
_entity.type
_entity.pdbx_description
1 polymer ?
#
loop_
_entity_poly.entity_id
_entity_poly.type
_entity_poly.pdbx_seq_one_letter_code
_entity_poly.pdbx_strand_id
1 'polypeptide(L)'
;MSSLSQVRGVGKRTRPLGSVRHTTTSDEKVHLPKLTNSAFRHQDGKLGDNYAGIQGSALTVASSRETAPPGQNDRQNTSPSPSSATPKDAKLAAQLSSPPAVSVSHESCQLEIKEARAMEGELRKKIAQLQKEVEMLTLQLADEKQVAQNLKHDLQTLEVDYKKRLEEEQCSHSMTRQNAQEEIIALQNKLETQEKTAKENLDKLRCDLTNQMTAMEVMKDKEIADRDQKLSRLKMQIADALKGNSWERQQQLEELTKELARIQEECDVLRGKLKVLTKNKQGDCQNCAQATARAEKLATMVKEKDITIKDLKSLVSKFEKQLSQQDQLLKMWAESKGHKVTISQ
;
A
#
# COMPACT_ATOMS: atom_id res chain seq x y z
N MET A 1 19.36 -41.89 25.23
CA MET A 1 20.63 -41.30 25.73
C MET A 1 21.55 -41.11 24.54
N SER A 2 22.01 -39.87 24.32
CA SER A 2 23.24 -39.44 23.61
C SER A 2 23.45 -39.95 22.17
N SER A 3 23.83 -39.14 21.17
CA SER A 3 24.50 -37.85 21.15
C SER A 3 24.29 -37.16 19.80
N LEU A 4 24.04 -35.86 19.86
CA LEU A 4 24.10 -34.90 18.77
C LEU A 4 25.54 -34.43 18.58
N SER A 5 25.98 -34.26 17.33
CA SER A 5 27.13 -33.41 16.99
C SER A 5 26.96 -32.92 15.55
N GLN A 6 26.39 -31.72 15.38
CA GLN A 6 26.39 -31.03 14.10
C GLN A 6 26.87 -29.58 14.28
N VAL A 7 28.01 -29.34 13.65
CA VAL A 7 28.74 -28.07 13.53
C VAL A 7 27.90 -27.07 12.73
N ARG A 8 27.74 -25.84 13.23
CA ARG A 8 27.30 -24.69 12.42
C ARG A 8 28.28 -23.53 12.57
N GLY A 9 28.92 -23.19 11.45
CA GLY A 9 29.79 -22.04 11.29
C GLY A 9 29.03 -20.72 11.36
N VAL A 10 29.68 -19.72 11.93
CA VAL A 10 29.18 -18.34 12.08
C VAL A 10 29.52 -17.57 10.80
N GLY A 11 28.55 -17.50 9.88
CA GLY A 11 28.62 -16.61 8.72
C GLY A 11 28.29 -15.17 9.11
N LYS A 12 29.28 -14.27 9.03
CA LYS A 12 29.10 -12.82 9.18
C LYS A 12 28.25 -12.29 8.02
N ARG A 13 27.02 -11.83 8.28
CA ARG A 13 26.20 -11.09 7.30
C ARG A 13 26.53 -9.60 7.42
N THR A 14 27.22 -9.07 6.41
CA THR A 14 27.34 -7.64 6.15
C THR A 14 25.96 -7.07 5.78
N ARG A 15 25.62 -5.89 6.34
CA ARG A 15 24.37 -5.19 6.06
C ARG A 15 24.53 -4.28 4.84
N PRO A 16 23.54 -4.20 3.93
CA PRO A 16 23.54 -3.20 2.87
C PRO A 16 23.27 -1.80 3.46
N LEU A 17 23.99 -0.81 2.93
CA LEU A 17 23.76 0.62 3.20
C LEU A 17 22.36 1.00 2.69
N GLY A 18 21.53 1.60 3.56
CA GLY A 18 20.20 2.12 3.18
C GLY A 18 19.00 1.67 4.02
N SER A 19 19.18 0.86 5.08
CA SER A 19 18.06 0.49 5.96
C SER A 19 17.72 1.62 6.94
N VAL A 20 16.70 2.40 6.61
CA VAL A 20 16.07 3.37 7.51
C VAL A 20 15.17 2.62 8.49
N ARG A 21 15.39 2.82 9.79
CA ARG A 21 14.48 2.34 10.84
C ARG A 21 13.35 3.34 11.00
N HIS A 22 12.09 2.89 10.83
CA HIS A 22 10.95 3.61 11.37
C HIS A 22 10.80 3.22 12.85
N THR A 23 11.08 4.16 13.74
CA THR A 23 10.67 4.11 15.15
C THR A 23 9.39 4.93 15.28
N THR A 24 8.27 4.28 15.54
CA THR A 24 7.03 4.93 15.96
C THR A 24 7.00 4.99 17.48
N THR A 25 7.13 6.19 18.04
CA THR A 25 6.74 6.51 19.42
C THR A 25 5.98 7.82 19.42
N SER A 26 4.68 7.68 19.68
CA SER A 26 3.69 8.54 20.33
C SER A 26 4.03 9.98 20.73
N ASP A 27 3.00 10.81 20.53
CA ASP A 27 2.60 12.00 21.29
C ASP A 27 3.47 13.27 21.19
N GLU A 28 3.09 14.14 20.24
CA GLU A 28 3.06 15.57 20.53
C GLU A 28 2.05 16.30 19.64
N LYS A 29 1.18 17.09 20.28
CA LYS A 29 0.23 18.01 19.64
C LYS A 29 1.00 19.05 18.83
N VAL A 30 0.89 19.00 17.50
CA VAL A 30 1.35 20.10 16.64
C VAL A 30 0.17 20.65 15.85
N HIS A 31 0.01 21.95 16.00
CA HIS A 31 -1.02 22.81 15.44
C HIS A 31 -0.90 22.84 13.89
N LEU A 32 -1.91 22.32 13.19
CA LEU A 32 -2.03 22.42 11.73
C LEU A 32 -2.43 23.85 11.32
N PRO A 33 -1.72 24.51 10.40
CA PRO A 33 -2.21 25.74 9.78
C PRO A 33 -3.28 25.39 8.73
N LYS A 34 -4.44 26.06 8.85
CA LYS A 34 -5.54 26.01 7.89
C LYS A 34 -5.09 26.66 6.58
N LEU A 35 -4.95 25.86 5.52
CA LEU A 35 -4.92 26.40 4.16
C LEU A 35 -6.37 26.63 3.71
N THR A 36 -6.68 27.91 3.54
CA THR A 36 -7.95 28.43 3.05
C THR A 36 -8.18 28.00 1.61
N ASN A 37 -9.35 27.40 1.36
CA ASN A 37 -9.96 27.28 0.05
C ASN A 37 -10.13 28.67 -0.58
N SER A 38 -9.40 28.94 -1.67
CA SER A 38 -9.83 29.96 -2.63
C SER A 38 -10.66 29.27 -3.72
N ALA A 39 -11.96 29.55 -3.66
CA ALA A 39 -12.86 29.41 -4.79
C ALA A 39 -12.39 30.35 -5.91
N PHE A 40 -12.31 29.85 -7.15
CA PHE A 40 -12.54 30.68 -8.33
C PHE A 40 -13.13 29.84 -9.45
N ARG A 41 -14.43 30.07 -9.71
CA ARG A 41 -15.17 29.60 -10.88
C ARG A 41 -15.22 30.74 -11.89
N HIS A 42 -14.97 30.39 -13.15
CA HIS A 42 -15.34 31.03 -14.42
C HIS A 42 -15.10 32.53 -14.65
N GLN A 43 -14.29 32.81 -15.67
CA GLN A 43 -14.73 33.71 -16.74
C GLN A 43 -14.11 33.30 -18.09
N ASP A 44 -14.95 33.38 -19.11
CA ASP A 44 -14.62 33.27 -20.53
C ASP A 44 -13.51 34.24 -20.94
N GLY A 45 -12.60 33.77 -21.80
CA GLY A 45 -11.55 34.61 -22.36
C GLY A 45 -10.73 33.86 -23.41
N LYS A 46 -11.03 34.14 -24.68
CA LYS A 46 -10.11 33.93 -25.81
C LYS A 46 -8.74 34.55 -25.52
N LEU A 47 -7.71 33.91 -26.11
CA LEU A 47 -6.32 34.33 -26.34
C LEU A 47 -5.28 33.55 -25.54
N GLY A 48 -4.38 32.89 -26.26
CA GLY A 48 -3.12 32.40 -25.71
C GLY A 48 -2.50 31.22 -26.46
N ASP A 49 -2.19 31.39 -27.75
CA ASP A 49 -1.01 30.73 -28.30
C ASP A 49 0.19 31.17 -27.45
N ASN A 50 0.83 30.23 -26.74
CA ASN A 50 2.22 30.31 -26.28
C ASN A 50 2.57 29.03 -25.50
N TYR A 51 2.86 27.95 -26.23
CA TYR A 51 3.72 26.89 -25.71
C TYR A 51 5.15 27.18 -26.14
N ALA A 52 5.93 27.77 -25.23
CA ALA A 52 7.36 27.91 -25.34
C ALA A 52 8.00 26.53 -25.19
N GLY A 53 8.22 25.87 -26.33
CA GLY A 53 9.07 24.68 -26.42
C GLY A 53 10.52 25.04 -26.17
N ILE A 54 11.16 24.27 -25.29
CA ILE A 54 12.59 24.33 -24.97
C ILE A 54 13.37 23.97 -26.25
N GLN A 55 13.92 24.99 -26.92
CA GLN A 55 14.86 24.81 -28.03
C GLN A 55 16.25 24.50 -27.47
N GLY A 56 16.64 23.23 -27.53
CA GLY A 56 18.03 22.82 -27.36
C GLY A 56 18.85 23.26 -28.57
N SER A 57 19.89 24.05 -28.32
CA SER A 57 20.85 24.56 -29.29
C SER A 57 21.53 23.44 -30.06
N ALA A 58 21.20 23.30 -31.35
CA ALA A 58 22.02 22.58 -32.32
C ALA A 58 22.33 23.51 -33.49
N LEU A 59 23.58 23.94 -33.54
CA LEU A 59 24.34 24.55 -34.65
C LEU A 59 23.54 24.84 -35.93
N THR A 60 23.10 26.09 -36.08
CA THR A 60 22.70 26.67 -37.36
C THR A 60 23.96 27.06 -38.15
N VAL A 61 24.31 26.25 -39.16
CA VAL A 61 25.19 26.68 -40.25
C VAL A 61 24.36 27.56 -41.18
N ALA A 62 24.84 28.78 -41.43
CA ALA A 62 24.20 29.74 -42.31
C ALA A 62 24.09 29.18 -43.73
N SER A 63 22.85 28.99 -44.21
CA SER A 63 22.57 28.69 -45.61
C SER A 63 22.42 30.01 -46.36
N SER A 64 23.46 30.34 -47.13
CA SER A 64 23.44 31.44 -48.10
C SER A 64 22.36 31.15 -49.15
N ARG A 65 21.34 31.99 -49.17
CA ARG A 65 20.25 31.95 -50.13
C ARG A 65 20.77 32.39 -51.50
N GLU A 66 21.09 31.42 -52.35
CA GLU A 66 21.32 31.64 -53.78
C GLU A 66 20.02 32.09 -54.45
N THR A 67 20.07 33.29 -54.99
CA THR A 67 19.10 33.86 -55.93
C THR A 67 19.08 33.07 -57.23
N ALA A 68 17.90 32.62 -57.63
CA ALA A 68 17.63 32.14 -58.99
C ALA A 68 17.90 33.24 -60.03
N PRO A 69 18.40 32.91 -61.23
CA PRO A 69 18.48 33.85 -62.34
C PRO A 69 17.14 33.93 -63.09
N PRO A 70 16.65 35.13 -63.46
CA PRO A 70 15.69 35.27 -64.53
C PRO A 70 16.41 35.17 -65.88
N GLY A 71 15.90 34.31 -66.75
CA GLY A 71 16.26 34.30 -68.16
C GLY A 71 15.65 35.49 -68.91
N GLN A 72 16.35 35.86 -69.98
CA GLN A 72 15.95 36.73 -71.09
C GLN A 72 15.93 38.24 -70.82
N ASN A 73 17.05 38.88 -71.19
CA ASN A 73 17.01 40.20 -71.82
C ASN A 73 18.06 40.24 -72.93
N ASP A 74 17.56 40.20 -74.16
CA ASP A 74 18.21 40.81 -75.32
C ASP A 74 18.46 42.29 -75.01
N ARG A 75 19.72 42.73 -75.00
CA ARG A 75 20.12 44.04 -75.54
C ARG A 75 21.63 44.21 -75.54
N GLN A 76 22.10 44.44 -76.76
CA GLN A 76 23.42 44.92 -77.15
C GLN A 76 23.70 46.34 -76.61
N ASN A 77 24.99 46.71 -76.63
CA ASN A 77 25.65 47.99 -76.25
C ASN A 77 26.20 47.98 -74.81
N THR A 78 27.48 48.27 -74.53
CA THR A 78 28.32 49.39 -75.03
C THR A 78 29.83 49.10 -74.99
N SER A 79 30.54 49.57 -76.04
CA SER A 79 31.80 50.35 -76.15
C SER A 79 32.67 50.63 -74.88
N PRO A 80 33.98 51.02 -74.97
CA PRO A 80 34.61 51.83 -76.04
C PRO A 80 36.08 51.53 -76.48
N SER A 81 36.41 51.97 -77.71
CA SER A 81 37.61 52.71 -78.21
C SER A 81 39.04 52.45 -77.68
N PRO A 82 40.13 52.63 -78.50
CA PRO A 82 40.31 53.81 -79.36
C PRO A 82 41.03 53.65 -80.74
N SER A 83 40.66 54.59 -81.62
CA SER A 83 41.50 55.40 -82.52
C SER A 83 42.45 54.73 -83.53
N SER A 84 42.14 54.86 -84.83
CA SER A 84 42.78 55.87 -85.70
C SER A 84 42.44 55.71 -87.21
N ALA A 85 41.96 56.81 -87.78
CA ALA A 85 42.38 57.40 -89.06
C ALA A 85 42.16 56.65 -90.41
N THR A 86 41.19 57.22 -91.16
CA THR A 86 41.05 57.42 -92.64
C THR A 86 42.36 57.44 -93.48
N PRO A 87 42.38 57.21 -94.82
CA PRO A 87 41.43 57.76 -95.83
C PRO A 87 41.08 56.85 -97.05
N LYS A 88 39.89 57.02 -97.67
CA LYS A 88 39.53 57.72 -98.94
C LYS A 88 40.12 57.17 -100.26
N ASP A 89 39.20 57.06 -101.24
CA ASP A 89 39.36 57.10 -102.71
C ASP A 89 40.12 55.91 -103.36
N ALA A 90 39.87 55.44 -104.58
CA ALA A 90 39.18 56.01 -105.73
C ALA A 90 38.67 54.93 -106.70
N LYS A 91 37.57 55.28 -107.36
CA LYS A 91 37.01 54.70 -108.58
C LYS A 91 37.63 55.45 -109.76
N LEU A 92 38.37 54.79 -110.66
CA LEU A 92 38.80 55.27 -111.99
C LEU A 92 39.28 54.03 -112.76
N ALA A 93 38.50 53.40 -113.64
CA ALA A 93 38.06 53.86 -114.96
C ALA A 93 39.24 54.28 -115.85
N ALA A 94 39.48 53.41 -116.83
CA ALA A 94 40.30 53.57 -118.03
C ALA A 94 40.39 55.00 -118.57
N GLN A 95 41.62 55.44 -118.88
CA GLN A 95 41.88 56.14 -120.14
C GLN A 95 43.38 56.16 -120.46
N LEU A 96 43.66 55.61 -121.65
CA LEU A 96 44.91 55.73 -122.40
C LEU A 96 45.17 57.20 -122.73
N SER A 97 46.35 57.72 -122.36
CA SER A 97 47.01 58.77 -123.12
C SER A 97 48.52 58.72 -122.85
N SER A 98 49.26 58.55 -123.94
CA SER A 98 50.71 58.47 -124.07
C SER A 98 51.41 59.78 -123.67
N PRO A 99 52.58 59.70 -123.02
CA PRO A 99 53.65 60.70 -123.17
C PRO A 99 54.94 60.10 -123.77
N PRO A 100 55.86 60.94 -124.25
CA PRO A 100 56.75 60.65 -125.36
C PRO A 100 58.00 59.88 -124.94
N ALA A 101 58.62 59.26 -125.94
CA ALA A 101 59.94 58.66 -125.86
C ALA A 101 60.97 59.66 -125.31
N VAL A 102 61.27 59.53 -124.02
CA VAL A 102 62.47 60.07 -123.41
C VAL A 102 63.47 58.93 -123.38
N SER A 103 64.61 59.14 -124.03
CA SER A 103 65.76 58.24 -123.98
C SER A 103 66.19 58.02 -122.52
N VAL A 104 65.69 56.94 -121.93
CA VAL A 104 66.14 56.40 -120.65
C VAL A 104 67.60 56.02 -120.86
N SER A 105 68.52 56.76 -120.24
CA SER A 105 69.90 56.34 -120.19
C SER A 105 69.96 54.95 -119.56
N HIS A 106 70.81 54.08 -120.09
CA HIS A 106 70.99 52.69 -119.64
C HIS A 106 71.22 52.57 -118.11
N GLU A 107 71.67 53.64 -117.44
CA GLU A 107 71.83 53.73 -115.99
C GLU A 107 70.52 53.86 -115.20
N SER A 108 69.52 54.60 -115.69
CA SER A 108 68.24 54.79 -114.99
C SER A 108 67.41 53.50 -114.97
N CYS A 109 67.38 52.78 -116.10
CA CYS A 109 66.73 51.46 -116.18
C CYS A 109 67.45 50.40 -115.31
N GLN A 110 68.79 50.48 -115.21
CA GLN A 110 69.55 49.60 -114.31
C GLN A 110 69.23 49.85 -112.84
N LEU A 111 68.98 51.10 -112.44
CA LEU A 111 68.63 51.45 -111.07
C LEU A 111 67.23 50.94 -110.71
N GLU A 112 66.24 51.14 -111.58
CA GLU A 112 64.88 50.62 -111.41
C GLU A 112 64.86 49.09 -111.33
N ILE A 113 65.66 48.39 -112.13
CA ILE A 113 65.77 46.91 -112.05
C ILE A 113 66.40 46.48 -110.71
N LYS A 114 67.38 47.23 -110.19
CA LYS A 114 67.98 46.95 -108.87
C LYS A 114 67.00 47.20 -107.73
N GLU A 115 66.23 48.29 -107.80
CA GLU A 115 65.17 48.62 -106.83
C GLU A 115 64.02 47.60 -106.88
N ALA A 116 63.59 47.20 -108.09
CA ALA A 116 62.58 46.15 -108.26
C ALA A 116 63.04 44.80 -107.69
N ARG A 117 64.32 44.43 -107.89
CA ARG A 117 64.90 43.21 -107.29
C ARG A 117 65.03 43.31 -105.77
N ALA A 118 65.35 44.49 -105.23
CA ALA A 118 65.40 44.72 -103.79
C ALA A 118 63.99 44.61 -103.16
N MET A 119 62.99 45.26 -103.77
CA MET A 119 61.58 45.13 -103.37
C MET A 119 61.08 43.68 -103.49
N GLU A 120 61.44 42.96 -104.54
CA GLU A 120 61.12 41.54 -104.68
C GLU A 120 61.73 40.72 -103.53
N GLY A 121 62.97 41.01 -103.14
CA GLY A 121 63.62 40.41 -101.98
C GLY A 121 62.90 40.69 -100.66
N GLU A 122 62.43 41.93 -100.46
CA GLU A 122 61.64 42.32 -99.27
C GLU A 122 60.26 41.67 -99.25
N LEU A 123 59.57 41.63 -100.39
CA LEU A 123 58.28 40.94 -100.52
C LEU A 123 58.43 39.44 -100.26
N ARG A 124 59.50 38.80 -100.78
CA ARG A 124 59.81 37.39 -100.48
C ARG A 124 60.07 37.17 -98.99
N LYS A 125 60.80 38.07 -98.31
CA LYS A 125 60.99 38.03 -96.85
C LYS A 125 59.65 38.16 -96.11
N LYS A 126 58.79 39.08 -96.55
CA LYS A 126 57.46 39.29 -95.95
C LYS A 126 56.55 38.07 -96.13
N ILE A 127 56.55 37.46 -97.32
CA ILE A 127 55.82 36.22 -97.60
C ILE A 127 56.32 35.10 -96.67
N ALA A 128 57.63 34.92 -96.53
CA ALA A 128 58.20 33.91 -95.64
C ALA A 128 57.85 34.17 -94.16
N GLN A 129 57.81 35.43 -93.72
CA GLN A 129 57.39 35.79 -92.37
C GLN A 129 55.90 35.50 -92.14
N LEU A 130 55.03 35.88 -93.07
CA LEU A 130 53.59 35.60 -93.01
C LEU A 130 53.32 34.08 -93.04
N GLN A 131 54.08 33.31 -93.81
CA GLN A 131 53.98 31.84 -93.82
C GLN A 131 54.30 31.25 -92.45
N LYS A 132 55.38 31.68 -91.79
CA LYS A 132 55.71 31.26 -90.41
C LYS A 132 54.64 31.65 -89.40
N GLU A 133 54.07 32.85 -89.55
CA GLU A 133 52.99 33.33 -88.68
C GLU A 133 51.72 32.51 -88.86
N VAL A 134 51.36 32.15 -90.10
CA VAL A 134 50.25 31.24 -90.40
C VAL A 134 50.51 29.86 -89.80
N GLU A 135 51.71 29.28 -89.97
CA GLU A 135 52.07 27.99 -89.38
C GLU A 135 51.93 28.02 -87.85
N MET A 136 52.45 29.05 -87.19
CA MET A 136 52.33 29.23 -85.74
C MET A 136 50.87 29.36 -85.28
N LEU A 137 50.06 30.16 -85.99
CA LEU A 137 48.63 30.29 -85.69
C LEU A 137 47.89 28.96 -85.90
N THR A 138 48.24 28.19 -86.93
CA THR A 138 47.61 26.87 -87.15
C THR A 138 47.95 25.86 -86.05
N LEU A 139 49.19 25.91 -85.51
CA LEU A 139 49.60 25.12 -84.35
C LEU A 139 48.82 25.54 -83.10
N GLN A 140 48.76 26.83 -82.80
CA GLN A 140 47.98 27.35 -81.66
C GLN A 140 46.50 26.96 -81.75
N LEU A 141 45.90 27.04 -82.94
CA LEU A 141 44.50 26.67 -83.18
C LEU A 141 44.29 25.15 -83.01
N ALA A 142 45.29 24.32 -83.33
CA ALA A 142 45.26 22.88 -83.07
C ALA A 142 45.34 22.58 -81.57
N ASP A 143 46.23 23.24 -80.83
CA ASP A 143 46.38 23.10 -79.39
C ASP A 143 45.11 23.54 -78.63
N GLU A 144 44.54 24.70 -78.99
CA GLU A 144 43.29 25.18 -78.40
C GLU A 144 42.11 24.23 -78.68
N LYS A 145 42.05 23.66 -79.89
CA LYS A 145 41.05 22.63 -80.22
C LYS A 145 41.22 21.38 -79.35
N GLN A 146 42.45 20.94 -79.11
CA GLN A 146 42.71 19.80 -78.24
C GLN A 146 42.31 20.10 -76.79
N VAL A 147 42.64 21.29 -76.28
CA VAL A 147 42.22 21.74 -74.95
C VAL A 147 40.70 21.80 -74.84
N ALA A 148 40.00 22.35 -75.84
CA ALA A 148 38.55 22.39 -75.87
C ALA A 148 37.90 21.00 -75.88
N GLN A 149 38.51 20.03 -76.60
CA GLN A 149 38.06 18.64 -76.58
C GLN A 149 38.26 17.98 -75.22
N ASN A 150 39.41 18.19 -74.57
CA ASN A 150 39.70 17.67 -73.24
C ASN A 150 38.72 18.26 -72.21
N LEU A 151 38.52 19.58 -72.20
CA LEU A 151 37.56 20.24 -71.30
C LEU A 151 36.14 19.74 -71.49
N LYS A 152 35.73 19.49 -72.75
CA LYS A 152 34.42 18.90 -73.04
C LYS A 152 34.29 17.48 -72.47
N HIS A 153 35.34 16.68 -72.56
CA HIS A 153 35.36 15.33 -71.98
C HIS A 153 35.32 15.36 -70.45
N ASP A 154 36.08 16.28 -69.82
CA ASP A 154 36.09 16.46 -68.37
C ASP A 154 34.72 16.91 -67.85
N LEU A 155 34.06 17.86 -68.55
CA LEU A 155 32.70 18.28 -68.23
C LEU A 155 31.69 17.12 -68.32
N GLN A 156 31.76 16.32 -69.38
CA GLN A 156 30.89 15.15 -69.52
C GLN A 156 31.10 14.12 -68.41
N THR A 157 32.36 13.91 -68.01
CA THR A 157 32.69 13.00 -66.90
C THR A 157 32.14 13.52 -65.58
N LEU A 158 32.32 14.82 -65.29
CA LEU A 158 31.76 15.47 -64.11
C LEU A 158 30.23 15.41 -64.08
N GLU A 159 29.55 15.65 -65.20
CA GLU A 159 28.09 15.55 -65.30
C GLU A 159 27.58 14.14 -64.93
N VAL A 160 28.26 13.10 -65.41
CA VAL A 160 27.92 11.70 -65.07
C VAL A 160 28.17 11.43 -63.58
N ASP A 161 29.29 11.88 -63.04
CA ASP A 161 29.64 11.68 -61.63
C ASP A 161 28.66 12.41 -60.68
N TYR A 162 28.30 13.65 -60.99
CA TYR A 162 27.31 14.40 -60.21
C TYR A 162 25.92 13.77 -60.29
N LYS A 163 25.53 13.28 -61.46
CA LYS A 163 24.26 12.56 -61.62
C LYS A 163 24.24 11.29 -60.76
N LYS A 164 25.32 10.52 -60.76
CA LYS A 164 25.46 9.33 -59.92
C LYS A 164 25.37 9.66 -58.43
N ARG A 165 26.10 10.68 -57.96
CA ARG A 165 26.05 11.13 -56.56
C ARG A 165 24.64 11.60 -56.16
N LEU A 166 23.93 12.28 -57.06
CA LEU A 166 22.55 12.70 -56.81
C LEU A 166 21.62 11.50 -56.65
N GLU A 167 21.76 10.47 -57.49
CA GLU A 167 20.97 9.25 -57.41
C GLU A 167 21.28 8.45 -56.12
N GLU A 168 22.56 8.34 -55.75
CA GLU A 168 23.00 7.72 -54.49
C GLU A 168 22.39 8.43 -53.27
N GLU A 169 22.43 9.76 -53.25
CA GLU A 169 21.88 10.56 -52.14
C GLU A 169 20.35 10.45 -52.08
N GLN A 170 19.66 10.46 -53.22
CA GLN A 170 18.22 10.24 -53.28
C GLN A 170 17.82 8.85 -52.76
N CYS A 171 18.58 7.81 -53.12
CA CYS A 171 18.38 6.46 -52.63
C CYS A 171 18.59 6.38 -51.10
N SER A 172 19.71 6.95 -50.61
CA SER A 172 20.02 7.03 -49.18
C SER A 172 18.93 7.76 -48.38
N HIS A 173 18.43 8.89 -48.90
CA HIS A 173 17.32 9.61 -48.29
C HIS A 173 16.01 8.82 -48.27
N SER A 174 15.69 8.10 -49.35
CA SER A 174 14.50 7.24 -49.40
C SER A 174 14.57 6.12 -48.36
N MET A 175 15.73 5.46 -48.25
CA MET A 175 15.94 4.39 -47.26
C MET A 175 15.85 4.94 -45.83
N THR A 176 16.47 6.09 -45.56
CA THR A 176 16.40 6.73 -44.24
C THR A 176 14.97 7.11 -43.87
N ARG A 177 14.19 7.64 -44.84
CA ARG A 177 12.78 7.97 -44.64
C ARG A 177 11.95 6.73 -44.34
N GLN A 178 12.17 5.63 -45.07
CA GLN A 178 11.47 4.38 -44.83
C GLN A 178 11.79 3.80 -43.45
N ASN A 179 13.07 3.74 -43.07
CA ASN A 179 13.50 3.24 -41.77
C ASN A 179 12.90 4.06 -40.62
N ALA A 180 12.90 5.40 -40.73
CA ALA A 180 12.29 6.27 -39.74
C ALA A 180 10.77 6.02 -39.62
N GLN A 181 10.09 5.77 -40.73
CA GLN A 181 8.66 5.48 -40.74
C GLN A 181 8.34 4.11 -40.12
N GLU A 182 9.16 3.09 -40.40
CA GLU A 182 9.07 1.77 -39.77
C GLU A 182 9.31 1.84 -38.25
N GLU A 183 10.30 2.63 -37.81
CA GLU A 183 10.59 2.84 -36.39
C GLU A 183 9.45 3.57 -35.67
N ILE A 184 8.85 4.59 -36.30
CA ILE A 184 7.67 5.27 -35.77
C ILE A 184 6.50 4.27 -35.58
N ILE A 185 6.23 3.43 -36.57
CA ILE A 185 5.17 2.41 -36.48
C ILE A 185 5.49 1.40 -35.37
N ALA A 186 6.74 0.95 -35.26
CA ALA A 186 7.16 0.02 -34.21
C ALA A 186 6.99 0.62 -32.81
N LEU A 187 7.34 1.90 -32.63
CA LEU A 187 7.16 2.63 -31.38
C LEU A 187 5.68 2.82 -31.04
N GLN A 188 4.83 3.13 -32.02
CA GLN A 188 3.38 3.24 -31.83
C GLN A 188 2.77 1.92 -31.36
N ASN A 189 3.11 0.80 -32.01
CA ASN A 189 2.65 -0.54 -31.60
C ASN A 189 3.13 -0.91 -30.19
N LYS A 190 4.38 -0.55 -29.84
CA LYS A 190 4.91 -0.77 -28.50
C LYS A 190 4.17 0.07 -27.45
N LEU A 191 3.85 1.31 -27.77
CA LEU A 191 3.09 2.20 -26.88
C LEU A 191 1.68 1.63 -26.65
N GLU A 192 0.99 1.21 -27.72
CA GLU A 192 -0.36 0.65 -27.64
C GLU A 192 -0.41 -0.65 -26.81
N THR A 193 0.56 -1.54 -27.00
CA THR A 193 0.68 -2.76 -26.20
C THR A 193 0.97 -2.47 -24.72
N GLN A 194 1.81 -1.48 -24.43
CA GLN A 194 2.06 -1.03 -23.05
C GLN A 194 0.81 -0.40 -22.42
N GLU A 195 0.06 0.40 -23.16
CA GLU A 195 -1.18 1.01 -22.67
C GLU A 195 -2.25 -0.07 -22.37
N LYS A 196 -2.41 -1.04 -23.27
CA LYS A 196 -3.33 -2.16 -23.10
C LYS A 196 -2.97 -3.01 -21.87
N THR A 197 -1.69 -3.37 -21.72
CA THR A 197 -1.23 -4.16 -20.56
C THR A 197 -1.35 -3.38 -19.25
N ALA A 198 -1.06 -2.08 -19.25
CA ALA A 198 -1.26 -1.21 -18.09
C ALA A 198 -2.75 -1.14 -17.69
N LYS A 199 -3.65 -0.99 -18.66
CA LYS A 199 -5.10 -0.98 -18.44
C LYS A 199 -5.60 -2.32 -17.85
N GLU A 200 -5.19 -3.45 -18.44
CA GLU A 200 -5.54 -4.78 -17.94
C GLU A 200 -5.05 -5.01 -16.49
N ASN A 201 -3.85 -4.52 -16.16
CA ASN A 201 -3.32 -4.62 -14.80
C ASN A 201 -4.09 -3.74 -13.80
N LEU A 202 -4.49 -2.54 -14.20
CA LEU A 202 -5.33 -1.66 -13.38
C LEU A 202 -6.71 -2.26 -13.13
N ASP A 203 -7.32 -2.84 -14.16
CA ASP A 203 -8.64 -3.48 -14.04
C ASP A 203 -8.59 -4.72 -13.14
N LYS A 204 -7.53 -5.54 -13.25
CA LYS A 204 -7.28 -6.66 -12.32
C LYS A 204 -7.12 -6.18 -10.88
N LEU A 205 -6.30 -5.16 -10.65
CA LEU A 205 -6.08 -4.61 -9.31
C LEU A 205 -7.36 -4.04 -8.71
N ARG A 206 -8.19 -3.37 -9.51
CA ARG A 206 -9.51 -2.88 -9.10
C ARG A 206 -10.43 -4.04 -8.71
N CYS A 207 -10.50 -5.08 -9.54
CA CYS A 207 -11.29 -6.28 -9.27
C CYS A 207 -10.85 -6.95 -7.95
N ASP A 208 -9.54 -7.14 -7.76
CA ASP A 208 -8.98 -7.73 -6.55
C ASP A 208 -9.30 -6.92 -5.29
N LEU A 209 -9.20 -5.59 -5.37
CA LEU A 209 -9.55 -4.70 -4.26
C LEU A 209 -11.05 -4.79 -3.92
N THR A 210 -11.92 -4.79 -4.93
CA THR A 210 -13.37 -4.96 -4.75
C THR A 210 -13.69 -6.32 -4.13
N ASN A 211 -13.03 -7.38 -4.58
CA ASN A 211 -13.19 -8.73 -4.01
C ASN A 211 -12.72 -8.79 -2.55
N GLN A 212 -11.62 -8.13 -2.20
CA GLN A 212 -11.16 -8.04 -0.82
C GLN A 212 -12.13 -7.25 0.07
N MET A 213 -12.65 -6.13 -0.42
CA MET A 213 -13.64 -5.33 0.31
C MET A 213 -14.92 -6.13 0.59
N THR A 214 -15.47 -6.76 -0.44
CA THR A 214 -16.69 -7.59 -0.30
C THR A 214 -16.46 -8.80 0.61
N ALA A 215 -15.30 -9.47 0.52
CA ALA A 215 -14.95 -10.55 1.44
C ALA A 215 -14.88 -10.08 2.90
N MET A 216 -14.27 -8.92 3.15
CA MET A 216 -14.21 -8.30 4.48
C MET A 216 -15.59 -7.93 5.02
N GLU A 217 -16.47 -7.39 4.19
CA GLU A 217 -17.87 -7.10 4.56
C GLU A 217 -18.62 -8.37 4.95
N VAL A 218 -18.52 -9.43 4.15
CA VAL A 218 -19.14 -10.73 4.45
C VAL A 218 -18.61 -11.32 5.76
N MET A 219 -17.30 -11.25 6.02
CA MET A 219 -16.74 -11.72 7.29
C MET A 219 -17.26 -10.92 8.49
N LYS A 220 -17.29 -9.59 8.36
CA LYS A 220 -17.78 -8.69 9.40
C LYS A 220 -19.25 -8.99 9.71
N ASP A 221 -20.10 -9.13 8.70
CA ASP A 221 -21.52 -9.41 8.87
C ASP A 221 -21.76 -10.80 9.49
N LYS A 222 -20.94 -11.79 9.11
CA LYS A 222 -20.95 -13.11 9.74
C LYS A 222 -20.58 -13.05 11.22
N GLU A 223 -19.53 -12.31 11.58
CA GLU A 223 -19.13 -12.14 12.99
C GLU A 223 -20.24 -11.46 13.80
N ILE A 224 -20.88 -10.42 13.25
CA ILE A 224 -22.03 -9.76 13.89
C ILE A 224 -23.15 -10.78 14.12
N ALA A 225 -23.51 -11.56 13.10
CA ALA A 225 -24.56 -12.58 13.20
C ALA A 225 -24.24 -13.65 14.28
N ASP A 226 -22.99 -14.13 14.34
CA ASP A 226 -22.55 -15.11 15.34
C ASP A 226 -22.62 -14.53 16.77
N ARG A 227 -22.23 -13.26 16.94
CA ARG A 227 -22.33 -12.55 18.23
C ARG A 227 -23.77 -12.34 18.66
N ASP A 228 -24.64 -11.92 17.75
CA ASP A 228 -26.07 -11.73 18.02
C ASP A 228 -26.75 -13.05 18.36
N GLN A 229 -26.40 -14.14 17.66
CA GLN A 229 -26.90 -15.47 17.99
C GLN A 229 -26.47 -15.91 19.39
N LYS A 230 -25.20 -15.68 19.77
CA LYS A 230 -24.70 -15.99 21.11
C LYS A 230 -25.40 -15.15 22.19
N LEU A 231 -25.58 -13.85 21.95
CA LEU A 231 -26.31 -12.96 22.85
C LEU A 231 -27.77 -13.40 23.01
N SER A 232 -28.43 -13.80 21.92
CA SER A 232 -29.79 -14.31 21.93
C SER A 232 -29.91 -15.58 22.79
N ARG A 233 -28.99 -16.54 22.63
CA ARG A 233 -28.95 -17.76 23.46
C ARG A 233 -28.76 -17.44 24.95
N LEU A 234 -27.83 -16.53 25.29
CA LEU A 234 -27.60 -16.14 26.68
C LEU A 234 -28.83 -15.42 27.27
N LYS A 235 -29.47 -14.53 26.52
CA LYS A 235 -30.73 -13.89 26.94
C LYS A 235 -31.82 -14.91 27.22
N MET A 236 -31.96 -15.93 26.36
CA MET A 236 -32.92 -17.02 26.56
C MET A 236 -32.61 -17.81 27.83
N GLN A 237 -31.35 -18.23 28.02
CA GLN A 237 -30.93 -18.96 29.22
C GLN A 237 -31.17 -18.17 30.51
N ILE A 238 -30.92 -16.86 30.51
CA ILE A 238 -31.23 -15.99 31.65
C ILE A 238 -32.73 -15.91 31.89
N ALA A 239 -33.54 -15.74 30.84
CA ALA A 239 -34.99 -15.70 30.95
C ALA A 239 -35.55 -17.02 31.51
N ASP A 240 -35.06 -18.17 31.03
CA ASP A 240 -35.45 -19.49 31.49
C ASP A 240 -35.04 -19.73 32.95
N ALA A 241 -33.81 -19.35 33.32
CA ALA A 241 -33.33 -19.46 34.70
C ALA A 241 -34.16 -18.61 35.68
N LEU A 242 -34.49 -17.37 35.28
CA LEU A 242 -35.32 -16.48 36.09
C LEU A 242 -36.77 -17.00 36.21
N LYS A 243 -37.36 -17.49 35.11
CA LYS A 243 -38.72 -18.05 35.11
C LYS A 243 -38.80 -19.32 35.94
N GLY A 244 -37.84 -20.24 35.78
CA GLY A 244 -37.76 -21.48 36.54
C GLY A 244 -37.62 -21.23 38.04
N ASN A 245 -36.69 -20.36 38.45
CA ASN A 245 -36.48 -20.02 39.85
C ASN A 245 -37.71 -19.31 40.45
N SER A 246 -38.33 -18.40 39.69
CA SER A 246 -39.54 -17.71 40.14
C SER A 246 -40.71 -18.68 40.36
N TRP A 247 -40.89 -19.66 39.47
CA TRP A 247 -41.97 -20.64 39.58
C TRP A 247 -41.73 -21.62 40.74
N GLU A 248 -40.52 -22.16 40.86
CA GLU A 248 -40.14 -23.07 41.96
C GLU A 248 -40.26 -22.38 43.32
N ARG A 249 -39.79 -21.14 43.44
CA ARG A 249 -39.92 -20.34 44.66
C ARG A 249 -41.39 -20.06 45.00
N GLN A 250 -42.21 -19.76 44.00
CA GLN A 250 -43.65 -19.56 44.21
C GLN A 250 -44.31 -20.86 44.72
N GLN A 251 -43.96 -22.01 44.14
CA GLN A 251 -44.44 -23.31 44.62
C GLN A 251 -44.01 -23.60 46.06
N GLN A 252 -42.74 -23.37 46.41
CA GLN A 252 -42.24 -23.53 47.78
C GLN A 252 -42.98 -22.63 48.78
N LEU A 253 -43.29 -21.37 48.41
CA LEU A 253 -44.09 -20.46 49.23
C LEU A 253 -45.51 -20.98 49.44
N GLU A 254 -46.15 -21.51 48.41
CA GLU A 254 -47.49 -22.11 48.50
C GLU A 254 -47.51 -23.36 49.40
N GLU A 255 -46.49 -24.23 49.29
CA GLU A 255 -46.34 -25.43 50.13
C GLU A 255 -46.12 -25.05 51.60
N LEU A 256 -45.20 -24.12 51.89
CA LEU A 256 -44.95 -23.63 53.25
C LEU A 256 -46.19 -22.96 53.86
N THR A 257 -46.94 -22.20 53.05
CA THR A 257 -48.19 -21.56 53.50
C THR A 257 -49.26 -22.60 53.86
N LYS A 258 -49.38 -23.67 53.06
CA LYS A 258 -50.29 -24.80 53.37
C LYS A 258 -49.89 -25.53 54.64
N GLU A 259 -48.60 -25.82 54.85
CA GLU A 259 -48.15 -26.49 56.07
C GLU A 259 -48.33 -25.62 57.31
N LEU A 260 -48.10 -24.31 57.20
CA LEU A 260 -48.36 -23.36 58.28
C LEU A 260 -49.85 -23.35 58.64
N ALA A 261 -50.75 -23.31 57.66
CA ALA A 261 -52.19 -23.42 57.88
C ALA A 261 -52.56 -24.74 58.57
N ARG A 262 -51.97 -25.87 58.14
CA ARG A 262 -52.17 -27.19 58.74
C ARG A 262 -51.74 -27.24 60.21
N ILE A 263 -50.55 -26.73 60.52
CA ILE A 263 -50.02 -26.65 61.90
C ILE A 263 -50.89 -25.71 62.75
N GLN A 264 -51.36 -24.60 62.18
CA GLN A 264 -52.25 -23.67 62.88
C GLN A 264 -53.58 -24.35 63.25
N GLU A 265 -54.19 -25.10 62.32
CA GLU A 265 -55.39 -25.90 62.59
C GLU A 265 -55.14 -26.95 63.69
N GLU A 266 -54.02 -27.67 63.63
CA GLU A 266 -53.63 -28.63 64.68
C GLU A 266 -53.47 -27.93 66.04
N CYS A 267 -52.83 -26.76 66.07
CA CYS A 267 -52.68 -25.94 67.27
C CYS A 267 -54.03 -25.50 67.83
N ASP A 268 -54.96 -25.07 66.98
CA ASP A 268 -56.30 -24.65 67.40
C ASP A 268 -57.15 -25.84 67.90
N VAL A 269 -57.02 -27.02 67.26
CA VAL A 269 -57.63 -28.27 67.76
C VAL A 269 -57.07 -28.64 69.13
N LEU A 270 -55.74 -28.60 69.31
CA LEU A 270 -55.10 -28.89 70.60
C LEU A 270 -55.51 -27.88 71.67
N ARG A 271 -55.58 -26.59 71.33
CA ARG A 271 -56.07 -25.54 72.22
C ARG A 271 -57.53 -25.76 72.60
N GLY A 272 -58.37 -26.20 71.65
CA GLY A 272 -59.75 -26.61 71.89
C GLY A 272 -59.84 -27.79 72.87
N LYS A 273 -59.08 -28.86 72.62
CA LYS A 273 -58.98 -30.03 73.52
C LYS A 273 -58.50 -29.63 74.91
N LEU A 274 -57.50 -28.77 75.02
CA LEU A 274 -56.99 -28.26 76.29
C LEU A 274 -58.09 -27.50 77.06
N LYS A 275 -58.83 -26.60 76.40
CA LYS A 275 -59.96 -25.88 77.03
C LYS A 275 -61.03 -26.84 77.56
N VAL A 276 -61.37 -27.90 76.81
CA VAL A 276 -62.32 -28.94 77.25
C VAL A 276 -61.79 -29.71 78.45
N LEU A 277 -60.52 -30.15 78.42
CA LEU A 277 -59.89 -30.88 79.53
C LEU A 277 -59.79 -30.03 80.79
N THR A 278 -59.43 -28.75 80.67
CA THR A 278 -59.37 -27.82 81.81
C THR A 278 -60.76 -27.57 82.39
N LYS A 279 -61.80 -27.43 81.56
CA LYS A 279 -63.19 -27.29 82.01
C LYS A 279 -63.70 -28.57 82.69
N ASN A 280 -63.29 -29.75 82.21
CA ASN A 280 -63.64 -31.04 82.83
C ASN A 280 -62.84 -31.33 84.13
N LYS A 281 -61.69 -30.68 84.35
CA LYS A 281 -60.92 -30.73 85.61
C LYS A 281 -61.39 -29.70 86.65
N GLN A 282 -62.34 -28.84 86.32
CA GLN A 282 -62.96 -27.87 87.25
C GLN A 282 -64.12 -28.46 88.07
N GLY A 283 -64.20 -29.79 88.20
CA GLY A 283 -64.99 -30.45 89.23
C GLY A 283 -64.04 -31.09 90.23
N ASP A 284 -64.24 -30.80 91.53
CA ASP A 284 -63.54 -31.47 92.64
C ASP A 284 -63.49 -32.98 92.39
N CYS A 285 -62.30 -33.50 92.14
CA CYS A 285 -62.12 -34.93 91.99
C CYS A 285 -62.34 -35.57 93.36
N GLN A 286 -63.53 -36.15 93.59
CA GLN A 286 -63.86 -36.91 94.79
C GLN A 286 -62.82 -37.99 95.10
N ASN A 287 -62.19 -38.58 94.06
CA ASN A 287 -61.12 -39.56 94.24
C ASN A 287 -59.84 -38.92 94.80
N CYS A 288 -59.51 -37.69 94.41
CA CYS A 288 -58.40 -36.95 95.02
C CYS A 288 -58.73 -36.58 96.47
N ALA A 289 -59.95 -36.12 96.76
CA ALA A 289 -60.38 -35.83 98.13
C ALA A 289 -60.35 -37.09 99.03
N GLN A 290 -60.82 -38.24 98.52
CA GLN A 290 -60.75 -39.52 99.23
C GLN A 290 -59.32 -40.02 99.41
N ALA A 291 -58.44 -39.87 98.41
CA ALA A 291 -57.05 -40.27 98.51
C ALA A 291 -56.31 -39.43 99.57
N THR A 292 -56.55 -38.12 99.62
CA THR A 292 -56.00 -37.23 100.65
C THR A 292 -56.51 -37.61 102.04
N ALA A 293 -57.81 -37.84 102.20
CA ALA A 293 -58.38 -38.28 103.48
C ALA A 293 -57.84 -39.64 103.96
N ARG A 294 -57.59 -40.58 103.03
CA ARG A 294 -56.94 -41.87 103.35
C ARG A 294 -55.47 -41.67 103.75
N ALA A 295 -54.75 -40.78 103.09
CA ALA A 295 -53.36 -40.46 103.44
C ALA A 295 -53.27 -39.84 104.85
N GLU A 296 -54.19 -38.94 105.21
CA GLU A 296 -54.26 -38.36 106.56
C GLU A 296 -54.59 -39.41 107.63
N LYS A 297 -55.52 -40.34 107.33
CA LYS A 297 -55.86 -41.44 108.24
C LYS A 297 -54.70 -42.43 108.43
N LEU A 298 -53.91 -42.69 107.38
CA LEU A 298 -52.69 -43.50 107.50
C LEU A 298 -51.63 -42.77 108.33
N ALA A 299 -51.48 -41.46 108.14
CA ALA A 299 -50.53 -40.65 108.90
C ALA A 299 -50.86 -40.63 110.42
N THR A 300 -52.14 -40.59 110.81
CA THR A 300 -52.54 -40.70 112.22
C THR A 300 -52.27 -42.09 112.78
N MET A 301 -52.58 -43.16 112.05
CA MET A 301 -52.26 -44.53 112.48
C MET A 301 -50.76 -44.75 112.70
N VAL A 302 -49.90 -44.19 111.83
CA VAL A 302 -48.45 -44.29 112.01
C VAL A 302 -48.02 -43.64 113.32
N LYS A 303 -48.54 -42.45 113.65
CA LYS A 303 -48.25 -41.77 114.93
C LYS A 303 -48.70 -42.59 116.14
N GLU A 304 -49.86 -43.25 116.07
CA GLU A 304 -50.35 -44.14 117.15
C GLU A 304 -49.44 -45.37 117.32
N LYS A 305 -48.97 -45.96 116.21
CA LYS A 305 -48.02 -47.07 116.24
C LYS A 305 -46.67 -46.64 116.81
N ASP A 306 -46.20 -45.43 116.52
CA ASP A 306 -44.97 -44.89 117.10
C ASP A 306 -45.08 -44.70 118.62
N ILE A 307 -46.25 -44.27 119.12
CA ILE A 307 -46.52 -44.20 120.57
C ILE A 307 -46.47 -45.61 121.17
N THR A 308 -47.17 -46.57 120.53
CA THR A 308 -47.18 -47.97 120.98
C THR A 308 -45.77 -48.57 121.02
N ILE A 309 -44.93 -48.28 120.03
CA ILE A 309 -43.52 -48.71 120.01
C ILE A 309 -42.73 -48.11 121.16
N LYS A 310 -42.95 -46.82 121.49
CA LYS A 310 -42.31 -46.18 122.64
C LYS A 310 -42.72 -46.84 123.95
N ASP A 311 -44.01 -47.16 124.11
CA ASP A 311 -44.51 -47.84 125.31
C ASP A 311 -43.94 -49.26 125.44
N LEU A 312 -43.87 -50.02 124.34
CA LEU A 312 -43.24 -51.33 124.31
C LEU A 312 -41.74 -51.27 124.63
N LYS A 313 -41.01 -50.28 124.09
CA LYS A 313 -39.59 -50.06 124.44
C LYS A 313 -39.41 -49.74 125.93
N SER A 314 -40.29 -48.93 126.50
CA SER A 314 -40.32 -48.64 127.94
C SER A 314 -40.57 -49.91 128.76
N LEU A 315 -41.49 -50.76 128.31
CA LEU A 315 -41.79 -52.04 128.97
C LEU A 315 -40.62 -53.03 128.90
N VAL A 316 -39.97 -53.15 127.73
CA VAL A 316 -38.75 -53.96 127.56
C VAL A 316 -37.65 -53.48 128.50
N SER A 317 -37.42 -52.16 128.58
CA SER A 317 -36.42 -51.62 129.51
C SER A 317 -36.76 -51.90 130.99
N LYS A 318 -38.05 -51.93 131.36
CA LYS A 318 -38.48 -52.37 132.70
C LYS A 318 -38.19 -53.85 132.93
N PHE A 319 -38.47 -54.71 131.96
CA PHE A 319 -38.15 -56.13 132.06
C PHE A 319 -36.64 -56.40 132.11
N GLU A 320 -35.84 -55.70 131.30
CA GLU A 320 -34.37 -55.78 131.37
C GLU A 320 -33.84 -55.38 132.75
N LYS A 321 -34.39 -54.33 133.35
CA LYS A 321 -34.06 -53.94 134.73
C LYS A 321 -34.47 -55.00 135.75
N GLN A 322 -35.66 -55.57 135.62
CA GLN A 322 -36.14 -56.64 136.51
C GLN A 322 -35.28 -57.90 136.39
N LEU A 323 -34.89 -58.31 135.17
CA LEU A 323 -33.99 -59.42 134.94
C LEU A 323 -32.60 -59.14 135.51
N SER A 324 -32.05 -57.95 135.32
CA SER A 324 -30.77 -57.56 135.92
C SER A 324 -30.80 -57.56 137.45
N GLN A 325 -31.92 -57.13 138.05
CA GLN A 325 -32.15 -57.20 139.49
C GLN A 325 -32.28 -58.65 139.97
N GLN A 326 -32.96 -59.52 139.20
CA GLN A 326 -33.06 -60.95 139.49
C GLN A 326 -31.69 -61.63 139.41
N ASP A 327 -30.88 -61.31 138.41
CA ASP A 327 -29.50 -61.79 138.27
C ASP A 327 -28.63 -61.34 139.45
N GLN A 328 -28.77 -60.08 139.90
CA GLN A 328 -28.09 -59.59 141.10
C GLN A 328 -28.55 -60.32 142.37
N LEU A 329 -29.86 -60.58 142.53
CA LEU A 329 -30.39 -61.34 143.66
C LEU A 329 -29.93 -62.81 143.64
N LEU A 330 -29.91 -63.45 142.47
CA LEU A 330 -29.37 -64.80 142.27
C LEU A 330 -27.88 -64.86 142.60
N LYS A 331 -27.12 -63.82 142.21
CA LYS A 331 -25.71 -63.66 142.56
C LYS A 331 -25.51 -63.52 144.07
N MET A 332 -26.25 -62.63 144.74
CA MET A 332 -26.20 -62.49 146.20
C MET A 332 -26.64 -63.76 146.95
N TRP A 333 -27.64 -64.48 146.42
CA TRP A 333 -28.10 -65.75 146.98
C TRP A 333 -27.04 -66.85 146.84
N ALA A 334 -26.38 -66.94 145.68
CA ALA A 334 -25.28 -67.88 145.46
C ALA A 334 -24.05 -67.56 146.33
N GLU A 335 -23.71 -66.28 146.46
CA GLU A 335 -22.67 -65.79 147.37
C GLU A 335 -22.99 -66.12 148.85
N SER A 336 -24.25 -65.98 149.28
CA SER A 336 -24.73 -66.39 150.62
C SER A 336 -24.68 -67.90 150.87
N LYS A 337 -24.71 -68.74 149.82
CA LYS A 337 -24.71 -70.21 149.89
C LYS A 337 -23.34 -70.83 149.54
N GLY A 338 -22.30 -70.02 149.36
CA GLY A 338 -20.94 -70.49 149.04
C GLY A 338 -20.79 -71.08 147.63
N HIS A 339 -21.73 -70.81 146.72
CA HIS A 339 -21.70 -71.31 145.34
C HIS A 339 -21.19 -70.20 144.41
N LYS A 340 -20.07 -70.43 143.72
CA LYS A 340 -19.56 -69.49 142.69
C LYS A 340 -20.43 -69.59 141.44
N VAL A 341 -21.14 -68.52 141.09
CA VAL A 341 -21.83 -68.38 139.79
C VAL A 341 -20.92 -67.64 138.82
N THR A 342 -20.51 -68.32 137.76
CA THR A 342 -19.79 -67.76 136.61
C THR A 342 -20.82 -67.16 135.65
N ILE A 343 -20.80 -65.83 135.46
CA ILE A 343 -21.59 -65.17 134.42
C ILE A 343 -20.66 -64.96 133.21
N SER A 344 -21.03 -65.55 132.08
CA SER A 344 -20.45 -65.23 130.77
C SER A 344 -20.93 -63.84 130.35
N GLN A 345 -20.00 -62.91 130.16
CA GLN A 345 -20.21 -61.73 129.33
C GLN A 345 -19.79 -62.04 127.90
#